data_AF-A0A7W0RV16-F1
#
_entry.id   AF-A0A7W0RV16-F1
#
_cell.length_a   1.000
_cell.length_b   1.000
_cell.length_c   1.000
_cell.angle_alpha   90.00
_cell.angle_beta   90.00
_cell.angle_gamma   90.00
#
_symmetry.space_group_name_H-M   'P 1'
#
loop_
_entity.id
_entity.type
_entity.pdbx_description
1 polymer ?
#
loop_
_entity_poly.entity_id
_entity_poly.type
_entity_poly.pdbx_seq_one_letter_code
_entity_poly.pdbx_strand_id
1 'polypeptide(L)'
;MTLPGIVRLELPILQELVATGGVDDVRFMYERLIDYFPQLKGEGREALNNGGARQWKRQVQRAGWTLAQKRQLERQRGVWRITANGRQRVNDEAPSFSLVNEAADQGPFAVEMSHGDIQRMLLEIGRALGYYAEKEFEYYDVVWRTNESSPRLSHIFEVQRKGNVDAALAKLKRAYEAQRSKPFLIVASERDTNRAHVQLSQSHTGAFHEIGRVTTILSFEQLAKLHRALIPVEDLLHTFFD
;
A
#
# COMPACT_ATOMS: atom_id res chain seq x y z
N MET A 1 8.40 -32.15 -9.52
CA MET A 1 8.18 -30.72 -9.21
C MET A 1 7.46 -30.07 -10.39
N THR A 2 6.39 -29.33 -10.12
CA THR A 2 5.62 -28.63 -11.16
C THR A 2 5.99 -27.15 -11.16
N LEU A 3 6.55 -26.67 -12.28
CA LEU A 3 6.89 -25.25 -12.43
C LEU A 3 5.63 -24.43 -12.76
N PRO A 4 5.55 -23.16 -12.31
CA PRO A 4 4.47 -22.28 -12.73
C PRO A 4 4.48 -22.08 -14.26
N GLY A 5 3.30 -21.91 -14.83
CA GLY A 5 3.14 -21.57 -16.24
C GLY A 5 3.70 -20.19 -16.55
N ILE A 6 4.10 -19.97 -17.80
CA ILE A 6 4.78 -18.73 -18.26
C ILE A 6 3.93 -17.49 -17.95
N VAL A 7 2.62 -17.54 -18.18
CA VAL A 7 1.70 -16.41 -17.93
C VAL A 7 1.69 -16.00 -16.46
N ARG A 8 1.76 -16.97 -15.53
CA ARG A 8 1.80 -16.70 -14.07
C ARG A 8 3.10 -16.05 -13.61
N LEU A 9 4.18 -16.13 -14.41
CA LEU A 9 5.46 -15.51 -14.11
C LEU A 9 5.53 -14.05 -14.57
N GLU A 10 4.68 -13.64 -15.51
CA GLU A 10 4.74 -12.30 -16.12
C GLU A 10 4.53 -11.19 -15.09
N LEU A 11 3.47 -11.25 -14.28
CA LEU A 11 3.17 -10.21 -13.31
C LEU A 11 4.24 -10.11 -12.20
N PRO A 12 4.66 -11.21 -11.53
CA PRO A 12 5.75 -11.16 -10.56
C PRO A 12 7.05 -10.56 -11.09
N ILE A 13 7.42 -10.84 -12.35
CA ILE A 13 8.60 -10.24 -12.99
C ILE A 13 8.49 -8.72 -13.05
N LEU A 14 7.32 -8.20 -13.44
CA LEU A 14 7.10 -6.76 -13.53
C LEU A 14 7.05 -6.12 -12.13
N GLN A 15 6.38 -6.76 -11.16
CA GLN A 15 6.30 -6.29 -9.78
C GLN A 15 7.68 -6.18 -9.13
N GLU A 16 8.54 -7.19 -9.31
CA GLU A 16 9.92 -7.18 -8.83
C GLU A 16 10.73 -6.04 -9.44
N LEU A 17 10.60 -5.80 -10.74
CA LEU A 17 11.29 -4.68 -11.39
C LEU A 17 10.78 -3.33 -10.87
N VAL A 18 9.48 -3.17 -10.59
CA VAL A 18 8.97 -1.95 -9.95
C VAL A 18 9.61 -1.76 -8.57
N ALA A 19 9.68 -2.82 -7.78
CA ALA A 19 10.26 -2.79 -6.43
C ALA A 19 11.75 -2.42 -6.42
N THR A 20 12.51 -2.77 -7.46
CA THR A 20 13.95 -2.42 -7.59
C THR A 20 14.21 -1.09 -8.29
N GLY A 21 13.20 -0.25 -8.51
CA GLY A 21 13.36 1.06 -9.15
C GLY A 21 13.23 1.04 -10.69
N GLY A 22 12.82 -0.08 -11.27
CA GLY A 22 12.46 -0.24 -12.68
C GLY A 22 13.50 -0.96 -13.54
N VAL A 23 14.60 -1.38 -12.95
CA VAL A 23 15.71 -2.06 -13.65
C VAL A 23 16.31 -3.10 -12.72
N ASP A 24 16.68 -4.26 -13.23
CA ASP A 24 17.52 -5.21 -12.51
C ASP A 24 18.26 -6.19 -13.42
N ASP A 25 19.28 -6.85 -12.89
CA ASP A 25 19.92 -8.01 -13.50
C ASP A 25 19.07 -9.27 -13.27
N VAL A 26 18.80 -9.99 -14.37
CA VAL A 26 17.96 -11.19 -14.36
C VAL A 26 18.47 -12.29 -13.42
N ARG A 27 19.77 -12.30 -13.09
CA ARG A 27 20.36 -13.27 -12.18
C ARG A 27 19.77 -13.17 -10.77
N PHE A 28 19.53 -11.95 -10.28
CA PHE A 28 18.91 -11.74 -8.97
C PHE A 28 17.41 -12.04 -9.00
N MET A 29 16.77 -11.82 -10.14
CA MET A 29 15.35 -12.13 -10.32
C MET A 29 15.05 -13.62 -10.16
N TYR A 30 15.96 -14.51 -10.58
CA TYR A 30 15.74 -15.96 -10.44
C TYR A 30 15.52 -16.40 -9.00
N GLU A 31 16.19 -15.75 -8.05
CA GLU A 31 16.07 -16.10 -6.64
C GLU A 31 14.84 -15.46 -6.02
N ARG A 32 14.63 -14.16 -6.24
CA ARG A 32 13.52 -13.42 -5.63
C ARG A 32 12.14 -13.88 -6.12
N LEU A 33 12.03 -14.28 -7.39
CA LEU A 33 10.78 -14.80 -7.94
C LEU A 33 10.31 -16.11 -7.29
N ILE A 34 11.18 -16.86 -6.59
CA ILE A 34 10.77 -18.08 -5.89
C ILE A 34 9.75 -17.77 -4.80
N ASP A 35 9.88 -16.61 -4.14
CA ASP A 35 9.05 -16.27 -2.98
C ASP A 35 7.58 -15.98 -3.34
N TYR A 36 7.31 -15.70 -4.62
CA TYR A 36 5.98 -15.51 -5.19
C TYR A 36 5.22 -16.83 -5.43
N PHE A 37 5.90 -17.98 -5.36
CA PHE A 37 5.30 -19.28 -5.66
C PHE A 37 5.45 -20.21 -4.46
N PRO A 38 4.42 -20.34 -3.61
CA PRO A 38 4.47 -21.21 -2.44
C PRO A 38 4.89 -22.65 -2.75
N GLN A 39 4.52 -23.17 -3.92
CA GLN A 39 4.89 -24.51 -4.38
C GLN A 39 6.39 -24.70 -4.71
N LEU A 40 7.15 -23.60 -4.80
CA LEU A 40 8.61 -23.63 -5.00
C LEU A 40 9.36 -23.44 -3.68
N LYS A 41 8.66 -23.30 -2.54
CA LYS A 41 9.26 -23.27 -1.20
C LYS A 41 9.43 -24.70 -0.65
N GLY A 42 10.29 -24.86 0.37
CA GLY A 42 10.56 -26.16 1.00
C GLY A 42 11.10 -27.21 0.00
N GLU A 43 10.40 -28.34 -0.12
CA GLU A 43 10.73 -29.43 -1.06
C GLU A 43 10.89 -28.95 -2.52
N GLY A 44 10.15 -27.92 -2.93
CA GLY A 44 10.30 -27.31 -4.25
C GLY A 44 11.67 -26.63 -4.44
N ARG A 45 12.24 -26.05 -3.38
CA ARG A 45 13.55 -25.40 -3.41
C ARG A 45 14.68 -26.43 -3.46
N GLU A 46 14.52 -27.55 -2.77
CA GLU A 46 15.43 -28.69 -2.86
C GLU A 46 15.44 -29.29 -4.27
N ALA A 47 14.27 -29.44 -4.89
CA ALA A 47 14.16 -29.90 -6.28
C ALA A 47 14.79 -28.92 -7.30
N LEU A 48 14.77 -27.61 -7.03
CA LEU A 48 15.51 -26.62 -7.82
C LEU A 48 17.02 -26.82 -7.71
N ASN A 49 17.52 -27.08 -6.50
CA ASN A 49 18.93 -27.35 -6.25
C ASN A 49 19.37 -28.68 -6.89
N ASN A 50 18.50 -29.69 -6.90
CA ASN A 50 18.72 -31.01 -7.49
C ASN A 50 18.41 -31.05 -9.00
N GLY A 51 18.90 -30.05 -9.75
CA GLY A 51 18.84 -30.02 -11.22
C GLY A 51 17.67 -29.24 -11.84
N GLY A 52 16.66 -28.83 -11.05
CA GLY A 52 15.53 -28.02 -11.50
C GLY A 52 15.89 -26.56 -11.87
N ALA A 53 17.02 -26.05 -11.39
CA ALA A 53 17.44 -24.66 -11.58
C ALA A 53 17.56 -24.25 -13.06
N ARG A 54 18.01 -25.14 -13.94
CA ARG A 54 18.10 -24.85 -15.39
C ARG A 54 16.71 -24.70 -16.02
N GLN A 55 15.76 -25.53 -15.61
CA GLN A 55 14.38 -25.46 -16.10
C GLN A 55 13.68 -24.19 -15.62
N TRP A 56 13.89 -23.84 -14.34
CA TRP A 56 13.40 -22.59 -13.76
C TRP A 56 13.91 -21.35 -14.49
N LYS A 57 15.23 -21.23 -14.66
CA LYS A 57 15.84 -20.12 -15.40
C LYS A 57 15.27 -20.00 -16.82
N ARG A 58 15.07 -21.13 -17.51
CA ARG A 58 14.43 -21.14 -18.84
C ARG A 58 12.99 -20.63 -18.81
N GLN A 59 12.19 -21.00 -17.82
CA GLN A 59 10.81 -20.51 -17.70
C GLN A 59 10.76 -19.01 -17.45
N VAL A 60 11.58 -18.49 -16.53
CA VAL A 60 11.70 -17.04 -16.28
C VAL A 60 12.11 -16.30 -17.55
N GLN A 61 13.12 -16.80 -18.26
CA GLN A 61 13.57 -16.21 -19.53
C GLN A 61 12.48 -16.21 -20.62
N ARG A 62 11.67 -17.26 -20.71
CA ARG A 62 10.52 -17.32 -21.63
C ARG A 62 9.42 -16.32 -21.28
N ALA A 63 9.13 -16.15 -19.99
CA ALA A 63 8.20 -15.12 -19.51
C ALA A 63 8.72 -13.71 -19.84
N GLY A 64 10.00 -13.44 -19.58
CA GLY A 64 10.64 -12.17 -19.97
C GLY A 64 10.60 -11.91 -21.48
N TRP A 65 10.77 -12.95 -22.32
CA TRP A 65 10.61 -12.80 -23.77
C TRP A 65 9.17 -12.43 -24.16
N THR A 66 8.18 -13.07 -23.53
CA THR A 66 6.76 -12.79 -23.79
C THR A 66 6.39 -11.36 -23.39
N LEU A 67 6.87 -10.90 -22.23
CA LEU A 67 6.72 -9.50 -21.77
C LEU A 67 7.39 -8.49 -22.72
N ALA A 68 8.53 -8.86 -23.30
CA ALA A 68 9.21 -8.01 -24.28
C ALA A 68 8.43 -7.88 -25.59
N GLN A 69 7.82 -8.97 -26.07
CA GLN A 69 6.92 -8.90 -27.23
C GLN A 69 5.70 -8.01 -26.98
N LYS A 70 5.17 -8.04 -25.75
CA LYS A 70 4.08 -7.17 -25.29
C LYS A 70 4.50 -5.71 -25.06
N ARG A 71 5.78 -5.37 -25.29
CA ARG A 71 6.37 -4.06 -24.99
C ARG A 71 6.20 -3.62 -23.53
N GLN A 72 6.15 -4.59 -22.61
CA GLN A 72 6.04 -4.35 -21.17
C GLN A 72 7.42 -4.36 -20.50
N LEU A 73 8.40 -5.00 -21.15
CA LEU A 73 9.75 -5.19 -20.65
C LEU A 73 10.78 -4.99 -21.76
N GLU A 74 11.87 -4.30 -21.47
CA GLU A 74 13.07 -4.23 -22.31
C GLU A 74 14.17 -5.13 -21.75
N ARG A 75 14.90 -5.82 -22.63
CA ARG A 75 15.94 -6.77 -22.24
C ARG A 75 17.24 -6.41 -22.96
N GLN A 76 18.30 -6.14 -22.20
CA GLN A 76 19.61 -5.80 -22.76
C GLN A 76 20.73 -6.45 -21.94
N ARG A 77 21.50 -7.36 -22.56
CA ARG A 77 22.69 -8.01 -21.96
C ARG A 77 22.48 -8.55 -20.53
N GLY A 78 21.34 -9.18 -20.26
CA GLY A 78 21.02 -9.73 -18.93
C GLY A 78 20.38 -8.73 -17.95
N VAL A 79 20.36 -7.44 -18.29
CA VAL A 79 19.63 -6.40 -17.57
C VAL A 79 18.23 -6.25 -18.16
N TRP A 80 17.24 -6.24 -17.30
CA TRP A 80 15.82 -6.14 -17.61
C TRP A 80 15.30 -4.80 -17.09
N ARG A 81 14.55 -4.09 -17.92
CA ARG A 81 14.02 -2.76 -17.61
C ARG A 81 12.52 -2.75 -17.87
N ILE A 82 11.75 -2.34 -16.88
CA ILE A 82 10.31 -2.19 -17.07
C ILE A 82 10.00 -0.94 -17.90
N THR A 83 9.06 -1.05 -18.82
CA THR A 83 8.57 0.06 -19.66
C THR A 83 7.40 0.78 -19.00
N ALA A 84 6.94 1.89 -19.59
CA ALA A 84 5.71 2.55 -19.14
C ALA A 84 4.48 1.62 -19.20
N ASN A 85 4.33 0.84 -20.27
CA ASN A 85 3.24 -0.14 -20.42
C ASN A 85 3.34 -1.27 -19.37
N GLY A 86 4.56 -1.73 -19.07
CA GLY A 86 4.79 -2.69 -17.99
C GLY A 86 4.39 -2.15 -16.61
N ARG A 87 4.72 -0.89 -16.31
CA ARG A 87 4.31 -0.21 -15.08
C ARG A 87 2.79 -0.05 -15.01
N GLN A 88 2.15 0.32 -16.11
CA GLN A 88 0.70 0.42 -16.20
C GLN A 88 0.04 -0.92 -15.88
N ARG A 89 0.49 -2.02 -16.48
CA ARG A 89 -0.03 -3.36 -16.17
C ARG A 89 0.12 -3.74 -14.69
N VAL A 90 1.24 -3.40 -14.06
CA VAL A 90 1.42 -3.62 -12.62
C VAL A 90 0.43 -2.79 -11.81
N ASN A 91 0.14 -1.56 -12.22
CA ASN A 91 -0.87 -0.73 -11.56
C ASN A 91 -2.30 -1.25 -11.77
N ASP A 92 -2.60 -1.78 -12.97
CA ASP A 92 -3.91 -2.35 -13.31
C ASP A 92 -4.17 -3.69 -12.60
N GLU A 93 -3.13 -4.52 -12.39
CA GLU A 93 -3.20 -5.82 -11.71
C GLU A 93 -2.82 -5.77 -10.22
N ALA A 94 -2.24 -4.67 -9.72
CA ALA A 94 -2.18 -4.42 -8.28
C ALA A 94 -3.62 -4.52 -7.78
N PRO A 95 -3.89 -5.21 -6.65
CA PRO A 95 -5.23 -5.20 -6.07
C PRO A 95 -5.65 -3.76 -5.94
N SER A 96 -6.55 -3.37 -6.85
CA SER A 96 -7.17 -2.08 -6.84
C SER A 96 -8.08 -2.12 -5.64
N PHE A 97 -7.55 -1.73 -4.48
CA PHE A 97 -8.35 -0.93 -3.57
C PHE A 97 -8.53 0.47 -4.19
N SER A 98 -8.97 0.54 -5.46
CA SER A 98 -9.88 1.60 -5.84
C SER A 98 -11.17 1.22 -5.15
N LEU A 99 -11.48 1.92 -4.06
CA LEU A 99 -12.87 2.26 -3.77
C LEU A 99 -13.47 2.62 -5.13
N VAL A 100 -14.42 1.81 -5.59
CA VAL A 100 -14.87 1.77 -6.99
C VAL A 100 -14.93 3.20 -7.53
N ASN A 101 -14.08 3.51 -8.52
CA ASN A 101 -14.27 4.70 -9.32
C ASN A 101 -15.48 4.41 -10.22
N GLU A 102 -16.67 4.48 -9.65
CA GLU A 102 -17.85 4.78 -10.43
C GLU A 102 -17.67 6.22 -10.87
N ALA A 103 -17.19 6.39 -12.11
CA ALA A 103 -17.18 7.65 -12.83
C ALA A 103 -18.60 8.18 -13.12
N ALA A 104 -19.55 7.95 -12.22
CA ALA A 104 -20.96 8.32 -12.32
C ALA A 104 -21.50 9.03 -11.07
N ASP A 105 -20.72 9.21 -9.99
CA ASP A 105 -21.12 10.05 -8.86
C ASP A 105 -20.05 11.09 -8.52
N GLN A 106 -19.66 11.89 -9.53
CA GLN A 106 -19.10 13.22 -9.28
C GLN A 106 -20.23 14.16 -8.84
N GLY A 107 -20.84 13.85 -7.69
CA GLY A 107 -21.57 14.86 -6.94
C GLY A 107 -20.59 15.93 -6.42
N PRO A 108 -21.06 17.15 -6.10
CA PRO A 108 -20.23 18.30 -5.69
C PRO A 108 -19.54 18.16 -4.32
N PHE A 109 -19.23 16.93 -3.87
CA PHE A 109 -18.77 16.61 -2.52
C PHE A 109 -17.32 17.00 -2.22
N ALA A 110 -16.45 17.13 -3.23
CA ALA A 110 -15.05 17.47 -3.01
C ALA A 110 -14.83 18.92 -2.51
N VAL A 111 -15.85 19.79 -2.56
CA VAL A 111 -15.63 21.24 -2.42
C VAL A 111 -15.75 21.77 -0.99
N GLU A 112 -16.41 21.09 -0.02
CA GLU A 112 -16.59 21.68 1.33
C GLU A 112 -16.44 20.75 2.55
N MET A 113 -15.74 19.62 2.47
CA MET A 113 -15.49 18.85 3.69
C MET A 113 -14.61 19.63 4.69
N SER A 114 -15.17 19.92 5.87
CA SER A 114 -14.45 20.58 6.95
C SER A 114 -13.52 19.59 7.67
N HIS A 115 -12.58 20.11 8.45
CA HIS A 115 -11.75 19.29 9.33
C HIS A 115 -12.61 18.45 10.29
N GLY A 116 -13.69 19.03 10.83
CA GLY A 116 -14.61 18.33 11.73
C GLY A 116 -15.43 17.23 11.03
N ASP A 117 -15.75 17.37 9.75
CA ASP A 117 -16.45 16.32 8.99
C ASP A 117 -15.59 15.08 8.84
N ILE A 118 -14.31 15.29 8.54
CA ILE A 118 -13.33 14.21 8.40
C ILE A 118 -13.08 13.53 9.74
N GLN A 119 -12.94 14.28 10.83
CA GLN A 119 -12.82 13.70 12.17
C GLN A 119 -14.06 12.85 12.50
N ARG A 120 -15.27 13.34 12.23
CA ARG A 120 -16.52 12.59 12.46
C ARG A 120 -16.54 11.28 11.66
N MET A 121 -16.20 11.32 10.37
CA MET A 121 -16.12 10.11 9.54
C MET A 121 -15.14 9.08 10.12
N LEU A 122 -13.98 9.52 10.62
CA LEU A 122 -13.02 8.63 11.27
C LEU A 122 -13.55 8.01 12.56
N LEU A 123 -14.34 8.74 13.35
CA LEU A 123 -14.98 8.17 14.55
C LEU A 123 -15.99 7.08 14.18
N GLU A 124 -16.83 7.35 13.19
CA GLU A 124 -17.88 6.43 12.74
C GLU A 124 -17.27 5.17 12.12
N ILE A 125 -16.26 5.30 11.25
CA ILE A 125 -15.52 4.16 10.71
C ILE A 125 -14.86 3.36 11.83
N GLY A 126 -14.21 4.03 12.79
CA GLY A 126 -13.54 3.34 13.89
C GLY A 126 -14.50 2.47 14.70
N ARG A 127 -15.68 3.02 15.04
CA ARG A 127 -16.72 2.29 15.77
C ARG A 127 -17.28 1.13 14.97
N ALA A 128 -17.59 1.34 13.69
CA ALA A 128 -18.09 0.29 12.81
C ALA A 128 -17.11 -0.88 12.63
N LEU A 129 -15.81 -0.64 12.84
CA LEU A 129 -14.76 -1.65 12.80
C LEU A 129 -14.41 -2.23 14.19
N GLY A 130 -15.22 -1.96 15.22
CA GLY A 130 -15.02 -2.45 16.58
C GLY A 130 -13.94 -1.73 17.39
N TYR A 131 -13.46 -0.57 16.95
CA TYR A 131 -12.51 0.24 17.72
C TYR A 131 -13.22 1.26 18.62
N TYR A 132 -12.60 1.54 19.76
CA TYR A 132 -12.92 2.72 20.56
C TYR A 132 -12.22 3.93 19.95
N ALA A 133 -13.02 4.84 19.36
CA ALA A 133 -12.53 6.02 18.64
C ALA A 133 -12.85 7.33 19.38
N GLU A 134 -11.83 8.18 19.54
CA GLU A 134 -11.92 9.48 20.21
C GLU A 134 -11.36 10.60 19.32
N LYS A 135 -11.98 11.77 19.36
CA LYS A 135 -11.49 12.99 18.70
C LYS A 135 -10.72 13.87 19.69
N GLU A 136 -9.78 14.64 19.18
CA GLU A 136 -9.03 15.66 19.93
C GLU A 136 -8.39 15.10 21.21
N PHE A 137 -7.75 13.94 21.09
CA PHE A 137 -7.09 13.28 22.21
C PHE A 137 -5.63 13.75 22.35
N GLU A 138 -5.32 14.38 23.47
CA GLU A 138 -4.04 15.07 23.73
C GLU A 138 -3.72 16.13 22.67
N TYR A 139 -2.85 15.80 21.70
CA TYR A 139 -2.41 16.68 20.61
C TYR A 139 -2.69 16.07 19.23
N TYR A 140 -3.47 14.98 19.18
CA TYR A 140 -3.87 14.27 17.97
C TYR A 140 -5.33 14.56 17.60
N ASP A 141 -5.62 14.59 16.30
CA ASP A 141 -6.96 14.93 15.81
C ASP A 141 -7.96 13.80 16.07
N VAL A 142 -7.58 12.54 15.79
CA VAL A 142 -8.38 11.34 16.11
C VAL A 142 -7.45 10.19 16.51
N VAL A 143 -7.89 9.38 17.47
CA VAL A 143 -7.18 8.17 17.89
C VAL A 143 -8.14 6.99 18.00
N TRP A 144 -7.66 5.79 17.68
CA TRP A 144 -8.40 4.54 17.88
C TRP A 144 -7.66 3.61 18.85
N ARG A 145 -8.42 2.91 19.68
CA ARG A 145 -7.95 1.90 20.62
C ARG A 145 -8.76 0.62 20.46
N THR A 146 -8.21 -0.50 20.90
CA THR A 146 -8.93 -1.78 20.90
C THR A 146 -10.11 -1.79 21.86
N ASN A 147 -10.04 -1.01 22.94
CA ASN A 147 -11.14 -0.72 23.86
C ASN A 147 -10.83 0.58 24.62
N GLU A 148 -11.82 1.11 25.35
CA GLU A 148 -11.71 2.36 26.12
C GLU A 148 -10.56 2.34 27.14
N SER A 149 -10.43 1.23 27.87
CA SER A 149 -9.42 1.04 28.92
C SER A 149 -7.99 0.81 28.39
N SER A 150 -7.81 0.62 27.08
CA SER A 150 -6.52 0.31 26.51
C SER A 150 -5.57 1.49 26.68
N PRO A 151 -4.41 1.32 27.35
CA PRO A 151 -3.43 2.39 27.50
C PRO A 151 -2.72 2.68 26.17
N ARG A 152 -2.75 1.75 25.22
CA ARG A 152 -2.06 1.86 23.93
C ARG A 152 -3.01 2.37 22.85
N LEU A 153 -2.57 3.40 22.14
CA LEU A 153 -3.20 3.89 20.92
C LEU A 153 -2.85 2.95 19.76
N SER A 154 -3.88 2.40 19.10
CA SER A 154 -3.71 1.46 17.98
C SER A 154 -3.48 2.22 16.67
N HIS A 155 -4.32 3.21 16.38
CA HIS A 155 -4.25 4.06 15.18
C HIS A 155 -4.31 5.53 15.59
N ILE A 156 -3.59 6.38 14.88
CA ILE A 156 -3.53 7.83 15.13
C ILE A 156 -3.65 8.55 13.81
N PHE A 157 -4.51 9.56 13.78
CA PHE A 157 -4.87 10.29 12.58
C PHE A 157 -4.59 11.79 12.78
N GLU A 158 -3.95 12.39 11.77
CA GLU A 158 -3.81 13.85 11.64
C GLU A 158 -4.49 14.29 10.33
N VAL A 159 -5.30 15.34 10.40
CA VAL A 159 -6.17 15.81 9.31
C VAL A 159 -5.71 17.18 8.83
N GLN A 160 -5.23 17.26 7.58
CA GLN A 160 -4.62 18.45 7.00
C GLN A 160 -5.39 18.97 5.77
N ARG A 161 -5.95 20.18 5.87
CA ARG A 161 -6.65 20.86 4.75
C ARG A 161 -5.86 21.99 4.11
N LYS A 162 -5.20 22.82 4.91
CA LYS A 162 -4.30 23.93 4.52
C LYS A 162 -3.11 24.07 5.49
N GLY A 163 -2.89 23.03 6.30
CA GLY A 163 -1.95 23.05 7.41
C GLY A 163 -0.54 22.61 7.02
N ASN A 164 0.33 22.51 8.02
CA ASN A 164 1.71 22.12 7.82
C ASN A 164 1.86 20.60 7.93
N VAL A 165 2.02 19.94 6.77
CA VAL A 165 2.27 18.50 6.65
C VAL A 165 3.44 18.04 7.54
N ASP A 166 4.52 18.83 7.66
CA ASP A 166 5.68 18.47 8.49
C ASP A 166 5.32 18.38 9.97
N ALA A 167 4.49 19.30 10.46
CA ALA A 167 4.06 19.30 11.86
C ALA A 167 3.20 18.07 12.16
N ALA A 168 2.31 17.70 11.23
CA ALA A 168 1.51 16.48 11.33
C ALA A 168 2.40 15.22 11.34
N LEU A 169 3.35 15.12 10.41
CA LEU A 169 4.30 13.99 10.34
C LEU A 169 5.16 13.90 11.61
N ALA A 170 5.57 15.01 12.20
CA ALA A 170 6.31 15.02 13.47
C ALA A 170 5.49 14.46 14.63
N LYS A 171 4.20 14.82 14.74
CA LYS A 171 3.30 14.23 15.74
C LYS A 171 3.13 12.73 15.52
N LEU A 172 2.87 12.31 14.28
CA LEU A 172 2.72 10.90 13.91
C LEU A 172 3.98 10.08 14.23
N LYS A 173 5.16 10.64 13.94
CA LYS A 173 6.45 10.03 14.29
C LYS A 173 6.59 9.82 15.79
N ARG A 174 6.35 10.87 16.60
CA ARG A 174 6.41 10.79 18.06
C ARG A 174 5.50 9.68 18.59
N ALA A 175 4.29 9.56 18.05
CA ALA A 175 3.34 8.55 18.46
C ALA A 175 3.80 7.12 18.12
N TYR A 176 4.31 6.93 16.91
CA TYR A 176 4.91 5.67 16.48
C TYR A 176 6.12 5.29 17.35
N GLU A 177 6.96 6.26 17.68
CA GLU A 177 8.14 6.04 18.53
C GLU A 177 7.77 5.64 19.96
N ALA A 178 6.75 6.29 20.54
CA ALA A 178 6.32 6.06 21.90
C ALA A 178 5.53 4.75 22.07
N GLN A 179 4.61 4.44 21.15
CA GLN A 179 3.63 3.37 21.35
C GLN A 179 3.49 2.42 20.16
N ARG A 180 4.28 2.60 19.09
CA ARG A 180 4.18 1.83 17.84
C ARG A 180 2.75 1.81 17.30
N SER A 181 2.05 2.94 17.42
CA SER A 181 0.73 3.17 16.84
C SER A 181 0.81 3.27 15.32
N LYS A 182 -0.21 2.86 14.59
CA LYS A 182 -0.25 2.97 13.13
C LYS A 182 -0.60 4.42 12.72
N PRO A 183 0.30 5.15 12.04
CA PRO A 183 0.07 6.54 11.69
C PRO A 183 -0.74 6.69 10.40
N PHE A 184 -1.71 7.61 10.41
CA PHE A 184 -2.54 7.98 9.27
C PHE A 184 -2.50 9.49 9.07
N LEU A 185 -2.19 9.92 7.86
CA LEU A 185 -2.25 11.32 7.46
C LEU A 185 -3.40 11.50 6.45
N ILE A 186 -4.39 12.30 6.82
CA ILE A 186 -5.57 12.56 5.99
C ILE A 186 -5.43 13.95 5.37
N VAL A 187 -5.39 14.03 4.03
CA VAL A 187 -5.06 15.28 3.31
C VAL A 187 -6.18 15.70 2.36
N ALA A 188 -6.43 17.00 2.26
CA ALA A 188 -7.47 17.52 1.38
C ALA A 188 -7.02 17.69 -0.08
N SER A 189 -5.72 17.88 -0.33
CA SER A 189 -5.20 18.20 -1.65
C SER A 189 -4.18 17.19 -2.16
N GLU A 190 -4.17 17.00 -3.49
CA GLU A 190 -3.17 16.17 -4.17
C GLU A 190 -1.74 16.73 -3.99
N ARG A 191 -1.62 18.06 -3.91
CA ARG A 191 -0.33 18.72 -3.61
C ARG A 191 0.23 18.29 -2.26
N ASP A 192 -0.60 18.26 -1.22
CA ASP A 192 -0.19 17.85 0.12
C ASP A 192 0.09 16.35 0.17
N THR A 193 -0.67 15.55 -0.58
CA THR A 193 -0.41 14.11 -0.78
C THR A 193 1.00 13.89 -1.34
N ASN A 194 1.32 14.56 -2.45
CA ASN A 194 2.64 14.45 -3.10
C ASN A 194 3.77 14.93 -2.19
N ARG A 195 3.56 16.02 -1.45
CA ARG A 195 4.53 16.51 -0.47
C ARG A 195 4.78 15.51 0.65
N ALA A 196 3.72 14.94 1.24
CA ALA A 196 3.83 13.93 2.29
C ALA A 196 4.58 12.69 1.78
N HIS A 197 4.27 12.22 0.56
CA HIS A 197 5.00 11.10 -0.05
C HIS A 197 6.48 11.39 -0.23
N VAL A 198 6.86 12.57 -0.73
CA VAL A 198 8.27 12.95 -0.88
C VAL A 198 8.98 12.90 0.47
N GLN A 199 8.38 13.48 1.51
CA GLN A 199 8.95 13.54 2.87
C GLN A 199 9.11 12.16 3.51
N LEU A 200 8.16 11.26 3.29
CA LEU A 200 8.22 9.87 3.75
C LEU A 200 9.19 9.01 2.91
N SER A 201 9.39 9.35 1.63
CA SER A 201 10.20 8.57 0.68
C SER A 201 11.70 8.86 0.74
N GLN A 202 12.14 9.91 1.44
CA GLN A 202 13.57 10.23 1.59
C GLN A 202 14.28 9.10 2.35
N SER A 203 14.77 8.13 1.57
CA SER A 203 15.27 6.83 2.01
C SER A 203 16.47 6.99 2.95
N HIS A 204 16.34 6.45 4.17
CA HIS A 204 17.37 6.35 5.23
C HIS A 204 17.98 7.65 5.76
N THR A 205 17.73 8.81 5.15
CA THR A 205 18.31 10.10 5.57
C THR A 205 17.26 11.18 5.88
N GLY A 206 15.99 10.97 5.53
CA GLY A 206 14.92 11.92 5.84
C GLY A 206 14.45 11.85 7.29
N ALA A 207 13.98 12.98 7.85
CA ALA A 207 13.51 13.07 9.23
C ALA A 207 12.35 12.12 9.58
N PHE A 208 11.63 11.64 8.57
CA PHE A 208 10.44 10.78 8.71
C PHE A 208 10.62 9.39 8.09
N HIS A 209 11.84 8.99 7.68
CA HIS A 209 12.08 7.73 6.98
C HIS A 209 11.63 6.50 7.80
N GLU A 210 11.73 6.56 9.13
CA GLU A 210 11.33 5.50 10.06
C GLU A 210 9.83 5.18 9.99
N ILE A 211 9.01 6.20 9.77
CA ILE A 211 7.55 6.04 9.64
C ILE A 211 7.10 5.93 8.17
N GLY A 212 8.02 6.09 7.21
CA GLY A 212 7.71 6.11 5.79
C GLY A 212 7.00 4.86 5.28
N ARG A 213 7.32 3.69 5.83
CA ARG A 213 6.71 2.41 5.43
C ARG A 213 5.42 2.05 6.16
N VAL A 214 5.15 2.72 7.29
CA VAL A 214 4.01 2.39 8.16
C VAL A 214 2.93 3.47 8.13
N THR A 215 3.24 4.65 7.60
CA THR A 215 2.27 5.75 7.47
C THR A 215 1.38 5.53 6.27
N THR A 216 0.07 5.53 6.52
CA THR A 216 -0.94 5.52 5.46
C THR A 216 -1.39 6.94 5.17
N ILE A 217 -1.37 7.36 3.90
CA ILE A 217 -1.91 8.64 3.47
C ILE A 217 -3.24 8.40 2.77
N LEU A 218 -4.29 9.12 3.17
CA LEU A 218 -5.59 9.08 2.51
C LEU A 218 -6.05 10.49 2.16
N SER A 219 -6.67 10.65 0.99
CA SER A 219 -7.37 11.89 0.66
C SER A 219 -8.72 11.98 1.37
N PHE A 220 -9.26 13.19 1.49
CA PHE A 220 -10.62 13.39 2.02
C PHE A 220 -11.67 12.62 1.18
N GLU A 221 -11.49 12.57 -0.13
CA GLU A 221 -12.36 11.83 -1.04
C GLU A 221 -12.29 10.32 -0.78
N GLN A 222 -11.09 9.76 -0.59
CA GLN A 222 -10.92 8.35 -0.27
C GLN A 222 -11.57 8.00 1.06
N LEU A 223 -11.42 8.85 2.07
CA LEU A 223 -12.08 8.64 3.35
C LEU A 223 -13.61 8.69 3.22
N ALA A 224 -14.15 9.66 2.49
CA ALA A 224 -15.60 9.78 2.28
C ALA A 224 -16.17 8.56 1.53
N LYS A 225 -15.44 8.05 0.54
CA LYS A 225 -15.81 6.80 -0.17
C LYS A 225 -15.78 5.60 0.78
N LEU A 226 -14.76 5.49 1.63
CA LEU A 226 -14.65 4.41 2.62
C LEU A 226 -15.80 4.46 3.63
N HIS A 227 -16.08 5.65 4.15
CA HIS A 227 -17.19 5.91 5.06
C HIS A 227 -18.52 5.47 4.45
N ARG A 228 -18.84 5.95 3.23
CA ARG A 228 -20.06 5.58 2.51
C ARG A 228 -20.18 4.07 2.27
N ALA A 229 -19.06 3.37 2.08
CA ALA A 229 -19.05 1.93 1.84
C ALA A 229 -19.25 1.12 3.14
N LEU A 230 -18.69 1.57 4.27
CA LEU A 230 -18.69 0.80 5.52
C LEU A 230 -19.94 1.03 6.36
N ILE A 231 -20.43 2.27 6.47
CA ILE A 231 -21.54 2.59 7.37
C ILE A 231 -22.83 1.81 7.04
N PRO A 232 -23.25 1.63 5.77
CA PRO A 232 -24.46 0.86 5.47
C PRO A 232 -24.41 -0.61 5.89
N VAL A 233 -23.21 -1.16 6.14
CA VAL A 233 -22.99 -2.55 6.56
C VAL A 233 -22.47 -2.65 7.99
N GLU A 234 -22.54 -1.59 8.79
CA GLU A 234 -22.02 -1.54 10.16
C GLU A 234 -22.55 -2.69 11.03
N ASP A 235 -23.85 -2.96 11.01
CA ASP A 235 -24.45 -4.06 11.79
C ASP A 235 -23.83 -5.42 11.44
N LEU A 236 -23.52 -5.64 10.16
CA LEU A 236 -22.85 -6.86 9.71
C LEU A 236 -21.38 -6.87 10.16
N LEU A 237 -20.70 -5.73 10.15
CA LEU A 237 -19.31 -5.64 10.60
C LEU A 237 -19.19 -5.98 12.09
N HIS A 238 -20.11 -5.50 12.93
CA HIS A 238 -20.13 -5.85 14.36
C HIS A 238 -20.18 -7.36 14.61
N THR A 239 -20.85 -8.14 13.75
CA THR A 239 -20.86 -9.61 13.88
C THR A 239 -19.49 -10.29 13.73
N PHE A 240 -18.50 -9.60 13.15
CA PHE A 240 -17.13 -10.11 13.01
C PHE A 240 -16.18 -9.61 14.10
N PHE A 241 -16.53 -8.54 14.81
CA PHE A 241 -15.65 -7.83 15.73
C PHE A 241 -16.10 -7.85 17.19
N ASP A 242 -17.35 -8.26 17.47
CA ASP A 242 -17.84 -8.68 18.78
C ASP A 242 -17.29 -10.07 19.19
#